data_AF-K5D7A1-F1
#
_entry.id   AF-K5D7A1-F1
#
_cell.length_a   1.000
_cell.length_b   1.000
_cell.length_c   1.000
_cell.angle_alpha   90.00
_cell.angle_beta   90.00
_cell.angle_gamma   90.00
#
_symmetry.space_group_name_H-M   'P 1'
#
loop_
_entity.id
_entity.type
_entity.pdbx_description
1 polymer ?
#
loop_
_entity_poly.entity_id
_entity_poly.type
_entity_poly.pdbx_seq_one_letter_code
_entity_poly.pdbx_strand_id
1 'polypeptide(L)' 'MQTFTYEEIREKALKQGVTDNRLRVGLWASSNGYIKSKRKIQGKVITVYSIPQMQFN' A
#
# COMPACT_ATOMS: atom_id res chain seq x y z
N MET A 1 -5.98 -7.48 -10.03
CA MET A 1 -5.51 -6.35 -9.21
C MET A 1 -5.47 -6.81 -7.77
N GLN A 2 -4.30 -6.78 -7.12
CA GLN A 2 -4.17 -7.23 -5.72
C GLN A 2 -4.24 -6.02 -4.80
N THR A 3 -5.05 -6.10 -3.74
CA THR A 3 -5.23 -5.05 -2.74
C THR A 3 -4.57 -5.44 -1.42
N PHE A 4 -3.95 -4.46 -0.78
CA PHE A 4 -3.27 -4.56 0.50
C PHE A 4 -3.80 -3.48 1.44
N THR A 5 -3.86 -3.79 2.72
CA THR A 5 -4.07 -2.85 3.80
C THR A 5 -2.83 -1.97 4.01
N TYR A 6 -3.00 -0.87 4.74
CA TYR A 6 -1.85 -0.05 5.16
C TYR A 6 -0.82 -0.87 5.96
N GLU A 7 -1.26 -1.78 6.83
CA GLU A 7 -0.35 -2.58 7.68
C GLU A 7 0.50 -3.54 6.83
N GLU A 8 -0.08 -4.21 5.83
CA GLU A 8 0.69 -5.08 4.93
C GLU A 8 1.72 -4.30 4.11
N ILE A 9 1.38 -3.08 3.67
CA ILE A 9 2.33 -2.20 2.98
C ILE A 9 3.41 -1.68 3.93
N ARG A 10 3.04 -1.36 5.17
CA ARG A 10 3.98 -0.96 6.22
C ARG A 10 5.01 -2.07 6.44
N GLU A 11 4.58 -3.31 6.68
CA GLU A 11 5.51 -4.43 6.88
C GLU A 11 6.47 -4.63 5.70
N LYS A 12 5.98 -4.53 4.46
CA LYS A 12 6.83 -4.62 3.26
C LYS A 12 7.86 -3.48 3.21
N ALA A 13 7.46 -2.26 3.51
CA ALA A 13 8.35 -1.09 3.53
C ALA A 13 9.41 -1.22 4.64
N LEU A 14 9.01 -1.64 5.85
CA LEU A 14 9.93 -1.84 6.98
C LEU A 14 11.00 -2.90 6.66
N LYS A 15 10.62 -3.99 5.99
CA LYS A 15 11.57 -5.03 5.51
C LYS A 15 12.60 -4.49 4.51
N GLN A 16 12.30 -3.40 3.82
CA GLN A 16 13.20 -2.71 2.90
C GLN A 16 13.98 -1.56 3.57
N GLY A 17 13.95 -1.46 4.90
CA GLY A 17 14.68 -0.45 5.67
C GLY A 17 14.00 0.93 5.72
N VAL A 18 12.75 1.05 5.26
CA VAL A 18 11.99 2.30 5.42
C VAL A 18 11.67 2.48 6.90
N THR A 19 11.92 3.67 7.44
CA THR A 19 11.54 3.98 8.82
C THR A 19 10.02 4.00 8.99
N ASP A 20 9.54 3.52 10.13
CA ASP A 20 8.13 3.46 10.46
C ASP A 20 7.49 4.85 10.58
N ASN A 21 7.07 5.39 9.44
CA ASN A 21 6.45 6.68 9.34
C ASN A 21 5.45 6.65 8.18
N ARG A 22 4.19 7.06 8.45
CA ARG A 22 3.10 7.01 7.47
C ARG A 22 3.43 7.69 6.15
N LEU A 23 4.14 8.82 6.18
CA LEU A 23 4.55 9.53 4.97
C LEU A 23 5.56 8.68 4.19
N ARG A 24 6.61 8.18 4.86
CA ARG A 24 7.66 7.38 4.21
C ARG A 24 7.15 6.07 3.65
N VAL A 25 6.28 5.37 4.39
CA VAL A 25 5.59 4.16 3.90
C VAL A 25 4.73 4.49 2.67
N GLY A 26 4.01 5.61 2.69
CA GLY A 26 3.23 6.08 1.55
C GLY A 26 4.08 6.40 0.32
N LEU A 27 5.21 7.08 0.50
CA LEU A 27 6.16 7.38 -0.57
C LEU A 27 6.79 6.11 -1.14
N TRP A 28 7.20 5.18 -0.28
CA TRP A 28 7.73 3.87 -0.71
C TRP A 28 6.69 3.10 -1.54
N ALA A 29 5.43 3.07 -1.09
CA ALA A 29 4.35 2.39 -1.81
C ALA A 29 4.14 2.99 -3.20
N SER A 30 4.04 4.32 -3.31
CA SER A 30 3.91 5.00 -4.60
C SER A 30 5.09 4.69 -5.53
N SER A 31 6.32 4.69 -4.99
CA SER A 31 7.54 4.37 -5.75
C SER A 31 7.58 2.91 -6.24
N ASN A 32 6.85 2.00 -5.60
CA ASN A 32 6.75 0.59 -5.97
C ASN A 32 5.47 0.30 -6.79
N GLY A 33 4.81 1.32 -7.33
CA GLY A 33 3.64 1.17 -8.20
C GLY A 33 2.33 0.85 -7.46
N TYR A 34 2.30 0.95 -6.13
CA TYR A 34 1.06 0.80 -5.39
C TYR A 34 0.20 2.07 -5.49
N ILE A 35 -1.04 1.89 -5.89
CA ILE A 35 -2.04 2.95 -5.99
C ILE A 35 -2.81 3.03 -4.68
N LYS A 36 -2.73 4.18 -4.00
CA LYS A 36 -3.49 4.45 -2.78
C LYS A 36 -4.95 4.72 -3.10
N SER A 37 -5.87 4.14 -2.33
CA SER A 37 -7.31 4.39 -2.43
C SER A 37 -7.96 4.36 -1.05
N LYS A 38 -9.09 5.07 -0.91
CA LYS A 38 -9.95 4.98 0.27
C LYS A 38 -11.13 4.08 -0.03
N ARG A 39 -11.43 3.13 0.84
CA ARG A 39 -12.60 2.24 0.74
C ARG A 39 -13.43 2.35 2.00
N LYS A 40 -14.75 2.32 1.87
CA LYS A 40 -15.67 2.23 3.01
C LYS A 40 -16.01 0.76 3.22
N ILE A 41 -15.60 0.19 4.34
CA ILE A 41 -15.91 -1.19 4.74
C ILE A 41 -16.65 -1.12 6.08
N GLN A 42 -17.86 -1.68 6.14
CA GLN A 42 -18.69 -1.68 7.34
C GLN A 42 -18.82 -0.29 8.01
N GLY A 43 -19.03 0.76 7.20
CA GLY A 43 -19.16 2.13 7.70
C GLY A 43 -17.84 2.86 7.96
N LYS A 44 -16.71 2.15 8.08
CA LYS A 44 -15.38 2.72 8.34
C LYS A 44 -14.62 3.00 7.04
N VAL A 45 -14.03 4.19 6.94
CA VAL A 45 -13.11 4.50 5.83
C VAL A 45 -11.73 3.97 6.15
N ILE A 46 -11.23 3.07 5.31
CA ILE A 46 -9.89 2.51 5.41
C ILE A 46 -9.05 2.92 4.20
N THR A 47 -7.73 3.00 4.42
CA THR A 47 -6.76 3.18 3.34
C THR A 47 -6.32 1.81 2.85
N VAL A 48 -6.44 1.59 1.55
CA VAL A 48 -5.95 0.40 0.86
C VAL A 48 -4.99 0.80 -0.25
N TYR A 49 -4.07 -0.10 -0.58
CA TYR A 49 -3.11 0.04 -1.66
C TYR A 49 -3.35 -1.08 -2.67
N SER A 50 -3.42 -0.74 -3.95
CA SER A 50 -3.68 -1.72 -5.00
C SER A 50 -2.50 -1.74 -5.96
N ILE A 51 -2.01 -2.91 -6.32
CA ILE A 51 -1.02 -3.06 -7.39
C ILE A 51 -1.74 -3.64 -8.63
N PRO A 52 -1.69 -2.98 -9.79
CA PRO A 52 -2.11 -3.61 -11.03
C PRO A 52 -1.19 -4.81 -11.27
N GLN A 53 -1.76 -5.97 -11.55
CA GLN A 53 -0.95 -7.13 -11.91
C GLN A 53 -0.35 -6.78 -13.28
N MET A 54 0.96 -6.49 -13.33
CA MET A 54 1.65 -6.46 -14.61
C MET A 54 1.53 -7.87 -15.16
N GLN A 55 0.78 -8.02 -16.26
CA GLN A 55 0.86 -9.21 -17.09
C GLN A 55 2.28 -9.20 -17.66
N PHE A 56 3.16 -10.00 -17.06
CA PHE A 56 4.38 -10.40 -17.74
C PHE A 56 3.90 -11.24 -18.94
N ASN A 57 4.00 -10.66 -20.13
CA ASN A 57 3.89 -11.37 -21.40
C ASN A 57 5.23 -12.02 -21.72
#